data_AF-A0A1G8DGY2-F1
#
_entry.id   AF-A0A1G8DGY2-F1
#
_cell.length_a   1.000
_cell.length_b   1.000
_cell.length_c   1.000
_cell.angle_alpha   90.00
_cell.angle_beta   90.00
_cell.angle_gamma   90.00
#
_symmetry.space_group_name_H-M   'P 1'
#
loop_
_entity.id
_entity.type
_entity.pdbx_description
1 polymer ?
#
loop_
_entity_poly.entity_id
_entity_poly.type
_entity_poly.pdbx_seq_one_letter_code
_entity_poly.pdbx_strand_id
1 'polypeptide(L)'
;MQHFWRYIAVAVCCGWLVFPLGAEASDSYHPRYPAVYEVILEKETSNGVVVTAKKYETVWAVEDFWSKYESWKLVDQKEDQIILRKPYEKH
;
A
#
# COMPACT_ATOMS: atom_id res chain seq x y z
N MET A 1 3.15 -51.22 -15.60
CA MET A 1 2.41 -50.90 -16.83
C MET A 1 2.78 -49.50 -17.26
N GLN A 2 3.70 -49.41 -18.21
CA GLN A 2 4.13 -48.19 -18.90
C GLN A 2 3.66 -48.28 -20.36
N HIS A 3 3.81 -47.17 -21.10
CA HIS A 3 3.51 -46.94 -22.54
C HIS A 3 2.15 -46.28 -22.81
N PHE A 4 2.16 -44.96 -23.10
CA PHE A 4 2.34 -44.38 -24.44
C PHE A 4 1.14 -44.68 -25.34
N TRP A 5 0.36 -43.66 -25.74
CA TRP A 5 0.49 -43.06 -27.08
C TRP A 5 -0.55 -41.93 -27.35
N ARG A 6 -0.09 -40.87 -28.05
CA ARG A 6 -0.83 -39.85 -28.82
C ARG A 6 -1.66 -38.88 -27.95
N TYR A 7 -1.49 -37.56 -28.04
CA TYR A 7 -1.74 -36.78 -29.25
C TYR A 7 -0.80 -35.56 -29.38
N ILE A 8 -0.11 -35.53 -30.51
CA ILE A 8 0.10 -34.38 -31.41
C ILE A 8 1.04 -33.26 -30.91
N ALA A 9 2.28 -33.35 -31.39
CA ALA A 9 3.10 -32.20 -31.72
C ALA A 9 2.68 -31.63 -33.09
N VAL A 10 2.27 -30.36 -33.11
CA VAL A 10 2.34 -29.42 -34.27
C VAL A 10 2.67 -28.07 -33.64
N ALA A 11 3.95 -27.69 -33.55
CA ALA A 11 4.70 -26.94 -34.56
C ALA A 11 4.12 -25.52 -34.84
N VAL A 12 4.79 -24.52 -34.24
CA VAL A 12 5.13 -23.19 -34.80
C VAL A 12 4.16 -22.58 -35.82
N CYS A 13 3.46 -21.52 -35.42
CA CYS A 13 3.03 -20.46 -36.34
C CYS A 13 3.56 -19.11 -35.83
N CYS A 14 4.44 -18.51 -36.62
CA CYS A 14 4.74 -17.08 -36.58
C CYS A 14 3.46 -16.25 -36.74
N GLY A 15 3.38 -15.14 -36.01
CA GLY A 15 2.45 -14.04 -36.32
C GLY A 15 1.07 -14.14 -35.67
N TRP A 16 0.69 -13.05 -34.99
CA TRP A 16 -0.62 -12.78 -34.38
C TRP A 16 -1.01 -13.62 -33.16
N LEU A 17 -0.58 -13.13 -31.99
CA LEU A 17 -1.51 -12.61 -30.99
C LEU A 17 -0.72 -11.66 -30.09
N VAL A 18 -0.76 -10.38 -30.47
CA VAL A 18 -0.57 -9.27 -29.54
C VAL A 18 -1.67 -9.43 -28.49
N PHE A 19 -1.31 -9.89 -27.29
CA PHE A 19 -2.12 -9.71 -26.09
C PHE A 19 -1.53 -8.53 -25.32
N PRO A 20 -1.99 -7.29 -25.55
CA PRO A 20 -1.85 -6.23 -24.58
C PRO A 20 -3.16 -6.23 -23.81
N LEU A 21 -3.30 -7.09 -22.79
CA LEU A 21 -4.45 -7.00 -21.90
C LEU A 21 -3.95 -6.69 -20.49
N GLY A 22 -3.91 -5.39 -20.22
CA GLY A 22 -3.49 -4.84 -18.94
C GLY A 22 -3.10 -3.38 -19.05
N ALA A 23 -3.92 -2.56 -19.71
CA ALA A 23 -3.90 -1.13 -19.41
C ALA A 23 -4.45 -0.99 -17.98
N GLU A 24 -3.57 -1.01 -16.98
CA GLU A 24 -3.92 -0.58 -15.63
C GLU A 24 -4.04 0.95 -15.67
N ALA A 25 -5.23 1.42 -16.04
CA ALA A 25 -5.62 2.79 -15.75
C ALA A 25 -5.67 2.90 -14.21
N SER A 26 -4.60 3.43 -13.62
CA SER A 26 -4.58 3.80 -12.21
C SER A 26 -5.66 4.86 -12.00
N ASP A 27 -6.70 4.48 -11.27
CA ASP A 27 -7.78 5.35 -10.85
C ASP A 27 -7.17 6.54 -10.09
N SER A 28 -7.23 7.72 -10.71
CA SER A 28 -6.65 8.93 -10.15
C SER A 28 -7.63 9.52 -9.13
N TYR A 29 -7.59 8.97 -7.90
CA TYR A 29 -8.31 9.49 -6.75
C TYR A 29 -7.89 10.94 -6.48
N HIS A 30 -8.61 11.90 -7.07
CA HIS A 30 -8.46 13.32 -6.82
C HIS A 30 -9.55 13.76 -5.84
N PRO A 31 -9.29 13.73 -4.52
CA PRO A 31 -10.22 14.32 -3.58
C PRO A 31 -10.27 15.82 -3.88
N ARG A 32 -11.40 16.30 -4.42
CA ARG A 32 -11.63 17.73 -4.70
C ARG A 32 -11.80 18.59 -3.44
N TYR A 33 -11.68 17.96 -2.27
CA TYR A 33 -11.81 18.57 -0.95
C TYR A 33 -10.70 18.03 -0.04
N PRO A 34 -10.15 18.85 0.86
CA PRO A 34 -9.20 18.37 1.84
C PRO A 34 -9.89 17.36 2.77
N ALA A 35 -9.28 16.18 2.93
CA ALA A 35 -9.77 15.16 3.84
C ALA A 35 -9.22 15.41 5.24
N VAL A 36 -10.04 15.31 6.27
CA VAL A 36 -9.61 15.49 7.66
C VAL A 36 -9.49 14.12 8.30
N TYR A 37 -8.29 13.76 8.75
CA TYR A 37 -8.05 12.47 9.41
C TYR A 37 -7.64 12.67 10.87
N GLU A 38 -8.12 11.78 11.74
CA GLU A 38 -7.61 11.60 13.09
C GLU A 38 -6.38 10.69 13.06
N VAL A 39 -5.20 11.28 13.21
CA VAL A 39 -3.92 10.58 13.25
C VAL A 39 -3.59 10.22 14.69
N ILE A 40 -3.52 8.93 14.99
CA ILE A 40 -3.10 8.37 16.27
C ILE A 40 -1.65 7.93 16.14
N LEU A 41 -0.76 8.64 16.81
CA LEU A 41 0.68 8.40 16.81
C LEU A 41 1.07 7.65 18.09
N GLU A 42 1.55 6.43 17.94
CA GLU A 42 2.07 5.61 19.03
C GLU A 42 3.60 5.56 18.95
N LYS A 43 4.29 6.09 19.95
CA LYS A 43 5.76 6.04 20.01
C LYS A 43 6.21 5.20 21.19
N GLU A 44 7.01 4.18 20.93
CA GLU A 44 7.68 3.43 21.98
C GLU A 44 8.96 4.18 22.42
N THR A 45 9.14 4.33 23.72
CA THR A 45 10.32 4.95 24.32
C THR A 45 11.30 3.90 24.83
N SER A 46 12.55 4.29 25.07
CA SER A 46 13.60 3.41 25.64
C SER A 46 13.23 2.78 26.99
N ASN A 47 12.25 3.35 27.69
CA ASN A 47 11.78 2.89 28.99
C ASN A 47 10.60 1.91 28.87
N GLY A 48 10.22 1.49 27.65
CA GLY A 48 9.07 0.61 27.40
C GLY A 48 7.71 1.31 27.55
N VAL A 49 7.69 2.64 27.74
CA VAL A 49 6.45 3.42 27.79
C VAL A 49 6.02 3.75 26.37
N VAL A 50 4.79 3.38 26.02
CA VAL A 50 4.13 3.77 24.77
C VAL A 50 3.44 5.12 24.98
N VAL A 51 3.87 6.12 24.23
CA VAL A 51 3.26 7.45 24.23
C VAL A 51 2.31 7.53 23.06
N THR A 52 1.01 7.67 23.34
CA THR A 52 -0.03 7.86 22.33
C THR A 52 -0.38 9.34 22.21
N ALA A 53 -0.33 9.87 20.99
CA ALA A 53 -0.72 11.23 20.68
C ALA A 53 -1.80 11.23 19.58
N LYS A 54 -2.93 11.90 19.84
CA LYS A 54 -4.01 12.07 18.86
C LYS A 54 -3.91 13.45 18.23
N LYS A 55 -3.96 13.53 16.91
CA LYS A 55 -3.91 14.78 16.15
C LYS A 55 -4.95 14.74 15.04
N TYR A 56 -5.62 15.87 14.81
CA TYR A 56 -6.45 16.05 13.62
C TYR A 56 -5.63 16.80 12.58
N GLU A 57 -5.38 16.17 11.42
CA GLU A 57 -4.69 16.81 10.32
C GLU A 57 -5.58 16.87 9.07
N THR A 58 -5.56 18.05 8.45
CA THR A 58 -6.20 18.31 7.17
C THR A 58 -5.23 17.94 6.05
N VAL A 59 -5.55 16.88 5.32
CA VAL A 59 -4.75 16.34 4.21
C VAL A 59 -5.21 16.96 2.89
N TRP A 60 -4.35 17.81 2.33
CA TRP A 60 -4.54 18.42 1.01
C TRP A 60 -4.08 17.50 -0.13
N ALA A 61 -2.98 16.79 0.10
CA ALA A 61 -2.41 15.83 -0.81
C ALA A 61 -1.98 14.59 -0.03
N VAL A 62 -2.44 13.43 -0.48
CA VAL A 62 -2.17 12.14 0.18
C VAL A 62 -0.66 11.84 0.16
N GLU A 63 0.04 12.21 -0.92
CA GLU A 63 1.50 12.05 -1.04
C GLU A 63 2.31 12.86 -0.02
N ASP A 64 1.94 14.13 0.21
CA ASP A 64 2.58 14.98 1.24
C ASP A 64 2.38 14.41 2.64
N PHE A 65 1.16 13.91 2.90
CA PHE A 65 0.84 13.26 4.16
C PHE A 65 1.70 12.02 4.41
N TRP A 66 1.80 11.10 3.45
CA TRP A 66 2.62 9.90 3.61
C TRP A 66 4.11 10.21 3.72
N SER A 67 4.59 11.25 3.03
CA SER A 67 6.00 11.68 3.12
C SER A 67 6.38 12.12 4.54
N LYS A 68 5.48 12.79 5.27
CA LYS A 68 5.70 13.17 6.68
C LYS A 68 5.83 11.97 7.62
N TYR A 69 5.12 10.89 7.29
CA TYR A 69 5.01 9.70 8.12
C TYR A 69 5.76 8.49 7.55
N GLU A 70 6.66 8.69 6.58
CA GLU A 70 7.42 7.62 5.92
C GLU A 70 8.21 6.76 6.92
N SER A 71 8.79 7.39 7.95
CA SER A 71 9.53 6.68 9.00
C SER A 71 8.64 6.03 10.08
N TRP A 72 7.32 6.08 9.92
CA TRP A 72 6.34 5.50 10.84
C TRP A 72 5.72 4.26 10.21
N LYS A 73 5.42 3.25 11.03
CA LYS A 73 4.72 2.05 10.54
C LYS A 73 3.22 2.26 10.66
N LEU A 74 2.50 2.09 9.56
CA LEU A 74 1.04 2.01 9.57
C LEU A 74 0.61 0.74 10.30
N VAL A 75 -0.16 0.90 11.38
CA VAL A 75 -0.72 -0.22 12.15
C VAL A 75 -2.13 -0.53 11.69
N ASP A 76 -2.94 0.51 11.52
CA ASP A 76 -4.34 0.41 11.14
C ASP A 76 -4.77 1.69 10.41
N GLN A 77 -5.67 1.56 9.46
CA GLN A 77 -6.29 2.68 8.75
C GLN A 77 -7.79 2.43 8.62
N LYS A 78 -8.58 3.38 9.07
CA LYS A 78 -10.03 3.47 8.92
C LYS A 78 -10.39 4.69 8.07
N GLU A 79 -11.67 4.84 7.75
CA GLU A 79 -12.19 5.91 6.89
C GLU A 79 -11.75 7.31 7.34
N ASP A 80 -11.82 7.62 8.64
CA ASP A 80 -11.42 8.94 9.19
C ASP A 80 -10.27 8.85 10.19
N GLN A 81 -9.65 7.69 10.39
CA GLN A 81 -8.66 7.47 11.45
C GLN A 81 -7.45 6.70 10.93
N ILE A 82 -6.25 7.18 11.24
CA ILE A 82 -4.99 6.57 10.82
C ILE A 82 -4.15 6.30 12.07
N ILE A 83 -3.79 5.04 12.31
CA ILE A 83 -2.98 4.62 13.45
C ILE A 83 -1.56 4.31 12.96
N LEU A 84 -0.61 5.11 13.42
CA LEU A 84 0.80 5.01 13.07
C LEU A 84 1.62 4.72 14.32
N ARG A 85 2.49 3.73 14.25
CA ARG A 85 3.42 3.37 15.32
C ARG A 85 4.86 3.60 14.88
N LYS A 86 5.61 4.35 15.68
CA LYS A 86 7.05 4.49 15.51
C LYS A 86 7.76 3.47 16.42
N PRO A 87 8.48 2.49 15.86
CA PRO A 87 9.31 1.61 16.66
C PRO A 87 10.42 2.43 17.34
N TYR A 88 10.82 2.01 18.54
CA TYR A 88 12.01 2.55 19.17
C TYR A 88 13.23 2.11 18.36
N GLU A 89 13.78 3.00 17.54
CA GLU A 89 15.05 2.77 16.87
C GLU A 89 16.17 3.27 17.77
N LYS A 90 16.97 2.32 18.28
CA LYS A 90 18.20 2.62 19.00
C LYS A 90 19.24 3.04 17.96
N HIS A 91 19.35 4.35 17.75
CA HIS A 91 20.37 4.94 16.90
C HIS A 91 21.78 4.77 17.49
#